data_AF-A0A6P0KGD8-F1
#
_entry.id   AF-A0A6P0KGD8-F1
#
_cell.length_a   1.000
_cell.length_b   1.000
_cell.length_c   1.000
_cell.angle_alpha   90.00
_cell.angle_beta   90.00
_cell.angle_gamma   90.00
#
_symmetry.space_group_name_H-M   'P 1'
#
loop_
_entity.id
_entity.type
_entity.pdbx_description
1 polymer ?
#
loop_
_entity_poly.entity_id
_entity_poly.type
_entity_poly.pdbx_seq_one_letter_code
_entity_poly.pdbx_strand_id
1 'polypeptide(L)'
;MPSIEDGTLWIMDELYGIQELPPEEDYETFTKAVLICAKGDGTISPEERAWFAGRSAAYQDIKSYELATSYAGDDDLQKVLAGSSNVASRKGRLITIYVAIQACSSDGEYHPGEQQKIHQMAALLGIEESVVRELEQLSVEEAEMRKKRIAIFSKS
;
A
#
# COMPACT_ATOMS: atom_id res chain seq x y z
N MET A 1 -17.78 -2.02 -24.86
CA MET A 1 -17.82 -1.80 -23.40
C MET A 1 -16.39 -1.58 -22.97
N PRO A 2 -16.07 -0.58 -22.14
CA PRO A 2 -14.74 -0.48 -21.55
C PRO A 2 -14.41 -1.77 -20.80
N SER A 3 -13.18 -2.23 -20.91
CA SER A 3 -12.71 -3.46 -20.27
C SER A 3 -12.48 -3.22 -18.76
N ILE A 4 -12.48 -4.30 -17.97
CA ILE A 4 -12.06 -4.24 -16.55
C ILE A 4 -10.61 -3.73 -16.44
N GLU A 5 -9.78 -4.05 -17.43
CA GLU A 5 -8.39 -3.62 -17.53
C GLU A 5 -8.29 -2.10 -17.70
N ASP A 6 -9.20 -1.47 -18.46
CA ASP A 6 -9.23 -0.02 -18.67
C ASP A 6 -9.42 0.72 -17.33
N GLY A 7 -10.31 0.22 -16.48
CA GLY A 7 -10.58 0.82 -15.16
C GLY A 7 -9.41 0.63 -14.19
N THR A 8 -8.81 -0.56 -14.18
CA THR A 8 -7.64 -0.87 -13.34
C THR A 8 -6.45 -0.01 -13.75
N LEU A 9 -6.20 0.12 -15.05
CA LEU A 9 -5.12 0.92 -15.60
C LEU A 9 -5.31 2.41 -15.30
N TRP A 10 -6.54 2.92 -15.43
CA TRP A 10 -6.84 4.32 -15.07
C TRP A 10 -6.49 4.62 -13.62
N ILE A 11 -6.88 3.77 -12.66
CA ILE A 11 -6.54 4.00 -11.24
C ILE A 11 -5.02 3.92 -11.01
N MET A 12 -4.34 2.97 -11.65
CA MET A 12 -2.88 2.81 -11.54
C MET A 12 -2.10 4.01 -12.09
N ASP A 13 -2.56 4.60 -13.20
CA ASP A 13 -1.97 5.82 -13.76
C ASP A 13 -2.23 7.03 -12.86
N GLU A 14 -3.47 7.22 -12.41
CA GLU A 14 -3.84 8.34 -11.53
C GLU A 14 -3.08 8.36 -10.19
N LEU A 15 -2.85 7.20 -9.59
CA LEU A 15 -2.20 7.11 -8.27
C LEU A 15 -0.68 6.98 -8.36
N TYR A 16 -0.16 6.30 -9.38
CA TYR A 16 1.25 5.90 -9.41
C TYR A 16 1.95 6.23 -10.74
N GLY A 17 1.25 6.77 -11.74
CA GLY A 17 1.79 6.98 -13.08
C GLY A 17 2.27 5.69 -13.72
N ILE A 18 1.52 4.59 -13.54
CA ILE A 18 1.77 3.29 -14.16
C ILE A 18 0.87 3.19 -15.39
N GLN A 19 1.49 3.18 -16.58
CA GLN A 19 0.79 3.24 -17.87
C GLN A 19 0.63 1.88 -18.55
N GLU A 20 1.14 0.82 -17.92
CA GLU A 20 0.98 -0.57 -18.35
C GLU A 20 0.67 -1.42 -17.13
N LEU A 21 -0.29 -2.34 -17.24
CA LEU A 21 -0.66 -3.20 -16.12
C LEU A 21 0.53 -4.11 -15.75
N PRO A 22 0.92 -4.17 -14.46
CA PRO A 22 1.89 -5.15 -14.00
C PRO A 22 1.42 -6.59 -14.30
N PRO A 23 2.34 -7.54 -14.50
CA PRO A 23 2.00 -8.97 -14.53
C PRO A 23 1.39 -9.43 -13.19
N GLU A 24 0.63 -10.53 -13.22
CA GLU A 24 -0.11 -11.04 -12.06
C GLU A 24 0.80 -11.32 -10.84
N GLU A 25 2.02 -11.84 -11.08
CA GLU A 25 2.99 -12.10 -10.00
C GLU A 25 3.40 -10.86 -9.20
N ASP A 26 3.33 -9.67 -9.81
CA ASP A 26 3.68 -8.42 -9.15
C ASP A 26 2.65 -8.05 -8.11
N TYR A 27 1.37 -8.34 -8.36
CA TYR A 27 0.30 -8.04 -7.41
C TYR A 27 0.40 -8.90 -6.15
N GLU A 28 0.66 -10.20 -6.30
CA GLU A 28 0.90 -11.09 -5.16
C GLU A 28 2.11 -10.62 -4.35
N THR A 29 3.22 -10.33 -5.03
CA THR A 29 4.46 -9.88 -4.40
C THR A 29 4.24 -8.55 -3.67
N PHE A 30 3.55 -7.61 -4.31
CA PHE A 30 3.21 -6.31 -3.76
C PHE A 30 2.33 -6.45 -2.52
N THR A 31 1.26 -7.24 -2.59
CA THR A 31 0.34 -7.45 -1.48
C THR A 31 1.05 -8.06 -0.26
N LYS A 32 1.86 -9.11 -0.46
CA LYS A 32 2.66 -9.68 0.62
C LYS A 32 3.62 -8.67 1.21
N ALA A 33 4.33 -7.92 0.36
CA ALA A 33 5.30 -6.92 0.81
C ALA A 33 4.64 -5.81 1.63
N VAL A 34 3.47 -5.30 1.21
CA VAL A 34 2.73 -4.28 1.98
C VAL A 34 2.29 -4.84 3.33
N LEU A 35 1.72 -6.04 3.36
CA LEU A 35 1.23 -6.64 4.61
C LEU A 35 2.36 -6.94 5.60
N ILE A 36 3.53 -7.38 5.11
CA ILE A 36 4.74 -7.52 5.94
C ILE A 36 5.17 -6.15 6.48
N CYS A 37 5.17 -5.10 5.66
CA CYS A 37 5.58 -3.76 6.08
C CYS A 37 4.62 -3.16 7.12
N ALA A 38 3.31 -3.27 6.90
CA ALA A 38 2.28 -2.78 7.82
C ALA A 38 2.32 -3.54 9.15
N LYS A 39 2.54 -4.85 9.11
CA LYS A 39 2.72 -5.66 10.31
C LYS A 39 3.96 -5.26 11.11
N GLY A 40 5.10 -5.14 10.42
CA GLY A 40 6.42 -5.09 11.05
C GLY A 40 6.63 -6.28 11.99
N ASP A 41 6.84 -6.00 13.27
CA ASP A 41 6.94 -7.01 14.35
C ASP A 41 5.64 -7.22 15.14
N GLY A 42 4.54 -6.56 14.74
CA GLY A 42 3.26 -6.57 15.44
C GLY A 42 2.20 -7.45 14.82
N THR A 43 0.94 -7.04 15.00
CA THR A 43 -0.24 -7.67 14.41
C THR A 43 -0.88 -6.68 13.46
N ILE A 44 -1.30 -7.13 12.29
CA ILE A 44 -2.15 -6.33 11.38
C ILE A 44 -3.55 -6.28 11.97
N SER A 45 -4.04 -5.08 12.30
CA SER A 45 -5.35 -4.86 12.90
C SER A 45 -6.48 -5.25 11.92
N PRO A 46 -7.69 -5.55 12.43
CA PRO A 46 -8.85 -5.77 11.57
C PRO A 46 -9.14 -4.60 10.61
N GLU A 47 -8.93 -3.37 11.06
CA GLU A 47 -9.14 -2.14 10.30
C GLU A 47 -8.14 -2.01 9.15
N GLU A 48 -6.84 -2.20 9.42
CA GLU A 48 -5.78 -2.21 8.39
C GLU A 48 -6.05 -3.28 7.32
N ARG A 49 -6.47 -4.49 7.76
CA ARG A 49 -6.83 -5.59 6.85
C ARG A 49 -8.02 -5.23 5.99
N ALA A 50 -9.08 -4.69 6.58
CA ALA A 50 -10.28 -4.28 5.86
C ALA A 50 -9.96 -3.18 4.84
N TRP A 51 -9.10 -2.23 5.20
CA TRP A 51 -8.65 -1.18 4.30
C TRP A 51 -7.90 -1.77 3.10
N PHE A 52 -6.92 -2.64 3.35
CA PHE A 52 -6.12 -3.23 2.26
C PHE A 52 -6.98 -4.16 1.38
N ALA A 53 -7.88 -4.95 1.96
CA ALA A 53 -8.83 -5.77 1.21
C ALA A 53 -9.74 -4.91 0.32
N GLY A 54 -10.28 -3.81 0.86
CA GLY A 54 -11.07 -2.85 0.08
C GLY A 54 -10.29 -2.24 -1.08
N ARG A 55 -9.02 -1.90 -0.85
CA ARG A 55 -8.10 -1.45 -1.91
C ARG A 55 -7.94 -2.53 -2.99
N SER A 56 -7.60 -3.77 -2.63
CA SER A 56 -7.43 -4.87 -3.60
C SER A 56 -8.70 -5.14 -4.41
N ALA A 57 -9.88 -5.08 -3.78
CA ALA A 57 -11.16 -5.22 -4.46
C ALA A 57 -11.40 -4.11 -5.49
N ALA A 58 -10.96 -2.88 -5.22
CA ALA A 58 -11.07 -1.77 -6.18
C ALA A 58 -10.24 -1.99 -7.45
N TYR A 59 -9.12 -2.72 -7.35
CA TYR A 59 -8.32 -3.18 -8.51
C TYR A 59 -8.85 -4.48 -9.13
N GLN A 60 -9.96 -5.03 -8.63
CA GLN A 60 -10.53 -6.31 -9.07
C GLN A 60 -9.55 -7.48 -8.99
N ASP A 61 -8.60 -7.40 -8.06
CA ASP A 61 -7.60 -8.42 -7.83
C ASP A 61 -8.07 -9.34 -6.70
N ILE A 62 -8.72 -10.44 -7.10
CA ILE A 62 -9.27 -11.45 -6.19
C ILE A 62 -8.16 -12.09 -5.35
N LYS A 63 -7.00 -12.36 -5.95
CA LYS A 63 -5.90 -13.02 -5.26
C LYS A 63 -5.29 -12.12 -4.19
N SER A 64 -5.08 -10.84 -4.49
CA SER A 64 -4.65 -9.88 -3.48
C SER A 64 -5.72 -9.66 -2.40
N TYR A 65 -7.00 -9.69 -2.75
CA TYR A 65 -8.08 -9.62 -1.76
C TYR A 65 -8.05 -10.83 -0.80
N GLU A 66 -7.88 -12.04 -1.31
CA GLU A 66 -7.75 -13.25 -0.49
C GLU A 66 -6.51 -13.19 0.41
N LEU A 67 -5.38 -12.71 -0.11
CA LEU A 67 -4.18 -12.49 0.68
C LEU A 67 -4.40 -11.42 1.76
N ALA A 68 -5.03 -10.29 1.45
CA ALA A 68 -5.34 -9.23 2.41
C ALA A 68 -6.11 -9.74 3.64
N THR A 69 -7.05 -10.67 3.39
CA THR A 69 -7.94 -11.20 4.43
C THR A 69 -7.34 -12.32 5.26
N SER A 70 -6.34 -13.05 4.75
CA SER A 70 -5.86 -14.31 5.36
C SER A 70 -4.35 -14.38 5.61
N TYR A 71 -3.54 -13.58 4.90
CA TYR A 71 -2.10 -13.65 4.98
C TYR A 71 -1.56 -13.13 6.32
N ALA A 72 -0.64 -13.89 6.92
CA ALA A 72 -0.13 -13.62 8.26
C ALA A 72 0.94 -12.52 8.29
N GLY A 73 1.62 -12.24 7.18
CA GLY A 73 2.69 -11.24 7.11
C GLY A 73 4.01 -11.66 7.77
N ASP A 74 4.25 -12.97 7.93
CA ASP A 74 5.44 -13.51 8.61
C ASP A 74 6.60 -13.91 7.68
N ASP A 75 6.43 -13.77 6.37
CA ASP A 75 7.50 -14.12 5.43
C ASP A 75 8.65 -13.10 5.47
N ASP A 76 9.81 -13.54 5.01
CA ASP A 76 10.98 -12.68 4.83
C ASP A 76 10.75 -11.70 3.66
N LEU A 77 10.76 -10.39 3.96
CA LEU A 77 10.49 -9.34 2.99
C LEU A 77 11.44 -9.38 1.78
N GLN A 78 12.72 -9.66 1.99
CA GLN A 78 13.71 -9.71 0.90
C GLN A 78 13.44 -10.89 -0.04
N LYS A 79 13.07 -12.05 0.51
CA LYS A 79 12.66 -13.22 -0.29
C LYS A 79 11.39 -12.97 -1.07
N VAL A 80 10.40 -12.30 -0.46
CA VAL A 80 9.17 -11.91 -1.17
C VAL A 80 9.51 -10.99 -2.33
N LEU A 81 10.32 -9.96 -2.12
CA LEU A 81 10.71 -9.01 -3.18
C LEU A 81 11.50 -9.66 -4.33
N ALA A 82 12.26 -10.73 -4.06
CA ALA A 82 12.94 -11.47 -5.11
C ALA A 82 11.97 -12.11 -6.13
N GLY A 83 10.68 -12.21 -5.80
CA GLY A 83 9.63 -12.71 -6.70
C GLY A 83 9.20 -11.74 -7.80
N SER A 84 9.56 -10.45 -7.73
CA SER A 84 9.20 -9.45 -8.74
C SER A 84 10.25 -8.35 -8.89
N SER A 85 10.77 -8.18 -10.10
CA SER A 85 11.69 -7.08 -10.41
C SER A 85 11.02 -5.70 -10.37
N ASN A 86 9.73 -5.62 -10.68
CA ASN A 86 8.96 -4.38 -10.64
C ASN A 86 8.71 -3.92 -9.21
N VAL A 87 8.30 -4.82 -8.32
CA VAL A 87 8.12 -4.50 -6.89
C VAL A 87 9.48 -4.26 -6.21
N ALA A 88 10.52 -5.02 -6.58
CA ALA A 88 11.88 -4.80 -6.09
C ALA A 88 12.54 -3.53 -6.66
N SER A 89 11.98 -2.87 -7.69
CA SER A 89 12.50 -1.61 -8.21
C SER A 89 12.43 -0.49 -7.18
N ARG A 90 13.18 0.61 -7.37
CA ARG A 90 13.09 1.78 -6.47
C ARG A 90 11.66 2.32 -6.39
N LYS A 91 10.97 2.43 -7.53
CA LYS A 91 9.57 2.90 -7.58
C LYS A 91 8.64 1.94 -6.83
N GLY A 92 8.78 0.64 -7.07
CA GLY A 92 7.99 -0.41 -6.40
C GLY A 92 8.13 -0.35 -4.87
N ARG A 93 9.36 -0.31 -4.35
CA ARG A 93 9.61 -0.23 -2.90
C ARG A 93 9.03 1.03 -2.25
N LEU A 94 9.09 2.18 -2.93
CA LEU A 94 8.47 3.41 -2.44
C LEU A 94 6.94 3.29 -2.38
N ILE A 95 6.31 2.73 -3.42
CA ILE A 95 4.87 2.49 -3.43
C ILE A 95 4.48 1.49 -2.33
N THR A 96 5.27 0.44 -2.10
CA THR A 96 5.04 -0.54 -1.02
C THR A 96 5.03 0.15 0.34
N ILE A 97 6.05 0.96 0.67
CA ILE A 97 6.08 1.68 1.95
C ILE A 97 4.95 2.69 2.05
N TYR A 98 4.67 3.43 0.97
CA TYR A 98 3.59 4.39 0.94
C TYR A 98 2.23 3.76 1.24
N VAL A 99 1.90 2.65 0.58
CA VAL A 99 0.62 1.96 0.79
C VAL A 99 0.56 1.28 2.15
N ALA A 100 1.70 0.82 2.69
CA ALA A 100 1.76 0.33 4.08
C ALA A 100 1.45 1.44 5.09
N ILE A 101 2.00 2.64 4.91
CA ILE A 101 1.67 3.82 5.73
C ILE A 101 0.17 4.14 5.66
N GLN A 102 -0.41 4.14 4.46
CA GLN A 102 -1.84 4.39 4.28
C GLN A 102 -2.71 3.34 4.98
N ALA A 103 -2.31 2.07 4.94
CA ALA A 103 -3.00 0.99 5.64
C ALA A 103 -2.94 1.20 7.16
N CYS A 104 -1.74 1.44 7.72
CA CYS A 104 -1.59 1.73 9.16
C CYS A 104 -2.38 2.96 9.59
N SER A 105 -2.46 3.98 8.74
CA SER A 105 -3.19 5.22 9.04
C SER A 105 -4.71 5.14 8.79
N SER A 106 -5.24 3.94 8.52
CA SER A 106 -6.60 3.78 7.99
C SER A 106 -7.72 4.13 8.98
N ASP A 107 -7.45 4.00 10.29
CA ASP A 107 -8.36 4.42 11.36
C ASP A 107 -8.23 5.92 11.69
N GLY A 108 -7.30 6.62 11.05
CA GLY A 108 -7.02 8.04 11.23
C GLY A 108 -5.91 8.34 12.24
N GLU A 109 -5.31 7.31 12.85
CA GLU A 109 -4.13 7.44 13.70
C GLU A 109 -2.97 6.65 13.09
N TYR A 110 -1.75 7.18 13.19
CA TYR A 110 -0.56 6.48 12.76
C TYR A 110 0.38 6.48 13.96
N HIS A 111 0.32 5.41 14.74
CA HIS A 111 0.88 5.37 16.07
C HIS A 111 2.42 5.33 16.01
N PRO A 112 3.11 5.83 17.05
CA PRO A 112 4.58 5.81 17.09
C PRO A 112 5.20 4.40 16.92
N GLY A 113 4.49 3.35 17.34
CA GLY A 113 4.91 1.96 17.16
C GLY A 113 4.84 1.51 15.69
N GLU A 114 3.80 1.90 14.96
CA GLU A 114 3.65 1.62 13.52
C GLU A 114 4.67 2.42 12.71
N GLN A 115 4.87 3.70 13.07
CA GLN A 115 5.92 4.55 12.51
C GLN A 115 7.29 3.89 12.62
N GLN A 116 7.67 3.47 13.83
CA GLN A 116 8.96 2.82 14.04
C GLN A 116 9.13 1.58 13.15
N LYS A 117 8.09 0.77 12.98
CA LYS A 117 8.12 -0.44 12.16
C LYS A 117 8.26 -0.12 10.67
N ILE A 118 7.49 0.82 10.17
CA ILE A 118 7.59 1.29 8.77
C ILE A 118 9.02 1.78 8.50
N HIS A 119 9.58 2.59 9.39
CA HIS A 119 10.95 3.06 9.27
C HIS A 119 11.99 1.92 9.24
N GLN A 120 11.82 0.89 10.10
CA GLN A 120 12.67 -0.30 10.08
C GLN A 120 12.56 -1.06 8.74
N MET A 121 11.34 -1.28 8.26
CA MET A 121 11.09 -1.97 7.00
C MET A 121 11.63 -1.18 5.81
N ALA A 122 11.42 0.13 5.78
CA ALA A 122 11.97 1.01 4.75
C ALA A 122 13.50 0.99 4.71
N ALA A 123 14.15 0.95 5.88
CA ALA A 123 15.61 0.79 5.97
C ALA A 123 16.08 -0.55 5.38
N LEU A 124 15.37 -1.65 5.62
CA LEU A 124 15.64 -2.94 4.97
C LEU A 124 15.49 -2.88 3.45
N LEU A 125 14.60 -2.02 2.95
CA LEU A 125 14.39 -1.76 1.52
C LEU A 125 15.38 -0.75 0.94
N GLY A 126 16.35 -0.27 1.72
CA GLY A 126 17.32 0.74 1.30
C GLY A 126 16.67 2.07 0.92
N ILE A 127 15.60 2.44 1.62
CA ILE A 127 14.93 3.74 1.49
C ILE A 127 15.46 4.64 2.60
N GLU A 128 15.96 5.81 2.21
CA GLU A 128 16.49 6.82 3.13
C GLU A 128 15.39 7.34 4.07
N GLU A 129 15.75 7.58 5.34
CA GLU A 129 14.79 8.05 6.36
C GLU A 129 14.07 9.34 5.95
N SER A 130 14.78 10.26 5.28
CA SER A 130 14.17 11.51 4.80
C SER A 130 13.06 11.25 3.78
N VAL A 131 13.22 10.24 2.91
CA VAL A 131 12.21 9.86 1.92
C VAL A 131 11.02 9.19 2.60
N VAL A 132 11.23 8.39 3.65
CA VAL A 132 10.13 7.82 4.44
C VAL A 132 9.27 8.94 5.03
N ARG A 133 9.92 9.95 5.63
CA ARG A 133 9.21 11.11 6.20
C ARG A 133 8.43 11.91 5.15
N GLU A 134 8.95 12.03 3.93
CA GLU A 134 8.22 12.63 2.81
C GLU A 134 6.97 11.81 2.44
N LEU A 135 7.06 10.47 2.43
CA LEU A 135 5.90 9.60 2.17
C LEU A 135 4.84 9.68 3.28
N GLU A 136 5.28 9.76 4.54
CA GLU A 136 4.38 9.96 5.68
C GLU A 136 3.64 11.30 5.59
N GLN A 137 4.37 12.38 5.30
CA GLN A 137 3.80 13.70 5.10
C GLN A 137 2.80 13.71 3.94
N LEU A 138 3.15 13.08 2.81
CA LEU A 138 2.25 12.94 1.65
C LEU A 138 0.96 12.21 2.04
N SER A 139 1.04 11.10 2.78
CA SER A 139 -0.14 10.34 3.23
C SER A 139 -1.09 11.20 4.07
N VAL A 140 -0.53 11.99 5.00
CA VAL A 140 -1.30 12.93 5.83
C VAL A 140 -1.96 14.01 4.98
N GLU A 141 -1.21 14.63 4.08
CA GLU A 141 -1.72 15.68 3.20
C GLU A 141 -2.85 15.17 2.29
N GLU A 142 -2.71 13.98 1.71
CA GLU A 142 -3.75 13.35 0.90
C GLU A 142 -5.00 13.03 1.71
N ALA A 143 -4.85 12.54 2.95
CA ALA A 143 -5.97 12.25 3.84
C ALA A 143 -6.75 13.53 4.17
N GLU A 144 -6.07 14.64 4.48
CA GLU A 144 -6.70 15.94 4.73
C GLU A 144 -7.37 16.52 3.48
N MET A 145 -6.72 16.40 2.33
CA MET A 145 -7.31 16.81 1.05
C MET A 145 -8.55 15.99 0.70
N ARG A 146 -8.55 14.68 1.00
CA ARG A 146 -9.73 13.80 0.86
C ARG A 146 -10.85 14.25 1.79
N LYS A 147 -10.57 14.52 3.07
CA LYS A 147 -11.58 15.03 4.04
C LYS A 147 -12.20 16.33 3.54
N LYS A 148 -11.37 17.27 3.06
CA LYS A 148 -11.82 18.53 2.47
C LYS A 148 -12.71 18.31 1.24
N ARG A 149 -12.32 17.42 0.32
CA ARG A 149 -13.10 17.09 -0.89
C ARG A 149 -14.48 16.54 -0.53
N ILE A 150 -14.55 15.59 0.40
CA ILE A 150 -15.81 15.00 0.88
C ILE A 150 -16.68 16.09 1.51
N ALA A 151 -16.11 16.91 2.40
CA ALA A 151 -16.84 17.97 3.08
C ALA A 151 -17.46 18.97 2.10
N ILE A 152 -16.79 19.31 0.98
CA ILE A 152 -17.34 20.19 -0.05
C ILE A 152 -18.57 19.54 -0.73
N PHE A 153 -18.48 18.27 -1.10
CA PHE A 153 -19.56 17.54 -1.77
C PHE A 153 -20.74 17.19 -0.86
N SER A 154 -20.53 17.21 0.46
CA SER A 154 -21.58 17.01 1.46
C SER A 154 -22.26 18.31 1.92
N LYS A 155 -21.90 19.47 1.35
CA LYS A 155 -22.61 20.73 1.63
C LYS A 155 -23.99 20.69 0.96
N SER A 156 -25.04 20.82 1.77
CA SER A 156 -26.43 21.04 1.34
C SER A 156 -26.64 22.47 0.84
#